data_AF-A0A2H3GQN5-F1
#
_entry.id   AF-A0A2H3GQN5-F1
#
_cell.length_a   1.000
_cell.length_b   1.000
_cell.length_c   1.000
_cell.angle_alpha   90.00
_cell.angle_beta   90.00
_cell.angle_gamma   90.00
#
_symmetry.space_group_name_H-M   'P 1'
#
loop_
_entity.id
_entity.type
_entity.pdbx_description
1 polymer ?
#
loop_
_entity_poly.entity_id
_entity_poly.type
_entity_poly.pdbx_seq_one_letter_code
_entity_poly.pdbx_strand_id
1 'polypeptide(L)'
;MVYRVSSKLVPTLVPSKTDFYTSQEISAAIKSYIDQHPELGGQGNSSVKLDPFLANDILGNKPSDEDVSFLAAGRIPRSTLQKRVIEDTHLCQPFHIISHGAPSPDQKPKSGLPPRILITIEKRTGTKVVTKISNLEPFFIDPQVLAPELQKKCAGSASVGQVAGAKPGSMEVVVQGDQRKILAKDILARKGIDAKWVDVVDKTKPKKKK
;
A
#
# COMPACT_ATOMS: atom_id res chain seq x y z
N MET A 1 3.01 8.33 0.43
CA MET A 1 3.35 7.34 -0.62
C MET A 1 3.98 8.09 -1.77
N VAL A 2 4.97 7.50 -2.40
CA VAL A 2 5.62 8.07 -3.58
C VAL A 2 5.48 7.08 -4.72
N TYR A 3 5.50 7.55 -5.94
CA TYR A 3 5.24 6.75 -7.13
C TYR A 3 6.40 6.93 -8.09
N ARG A 4 6.84 5.83 -8.67
CA ARG A 4 7.80 5.86 -9.76
C ARG A 4 7.06 5.70 -11.07
N VAL A 5 7.27 6.66 -11.97
CA VAL A 5 6.56 6.74 -13.23
C VAL A 5 7.22 5.85 -14.27
N SER A 6 6.39 5.22 -15.11
CA SER A 6 6.83 4.31 -16.17
C SER A 6 7.42 5.08 -17.35
N SER A 7 8.26 4.41 -18.16
CA SER A 7 8.83 5.01 -19.37
C SER A 7 7.78 5.43 -20.39
N LYS A 8 6.55 4.91 -20.30
CA LYS A 8 5.44 5.32 -21.17
C LYS A 8 4.96 6.74 -20.88
N LEU A 9 5.13 7.23 -19.65
CA LEU A 9 4.70 8.57 -19.24
C LEU A 9 5.84 9.60 -19.33
N VAL A 10 7.03 9.16 -19.75
CA VAL A 10 8.22 9.99 -19.96
C VAL A 10 8.47 10.06 -21.47
N PRO A 11 8.64 11.24 -22.07
CA PRO A 11 8.76 12.57 -21.45
C PRO A 11 7.44 13.35 -21.34
N THR A 12 6.34 12.79 -21.82
CA THR A 12 5.08 13.52 -22.05
C THR A 12 4.41 14.05 -20.79
N LEU A 13 4.46 13.29 -19.68
CA LEU A 13 3.84 13.69 -18.40
C LEU A 13 4.88 14.17 -17.38
N VAL A 14 6.05 13.54 -17.34
CA VAL A 14 7.09 13.83 -16.35
C VAL A 14 8.47 13.83 -16.99
N PRO A 15 9.39 14.70 -16.51
CA PRO A 15 10.71 14.88 -17.13
C PRO A 15 11.64 13.68 -16.93
N SER A 16 11.38 12.81 -15.94
CA SER A 16 12.33 11.77 -15.54
C SER A 16 11.64 10.53 -14.98
N LYS A 17 12.08 9.36 -15.43
CA LYS A 17 11.65 8.01 -14.99
C LYS A 17 12.30 7.57 -13.67
N THR A 18 13.39 8.22 -13.28
CA THR A 18 14.19 7.81 -12.12
C THR A 18 13.73 8.47 -10.83
N ASP A 19 12.99 9.56 -10.94
CA ASP A 19 12.53 10.33 -9.79
C ASP A 19 11.23 9.78 -9.21
N PHE A 20 11.05 10.05 -7.91
CA PHE A 20 9.87 9.67 -7.15
C PHE A 20 8.94 10.86 -7.06
N TYR A 21 7.69 10.67 -7.47
CA TYR A 21 6.68 11.72 -7.46
C TYR A 21 5.57 11.38 -6.47
N THR A 22 5.05 12.39 -5.81
CA THR A 22 3.84 12.29 -4.99
C THR A 22 2.59 12.24 -5.89
N SER A 23 1.47 11.78 -5.33
CA SER A 23 0.18 11.80 -6.04
C SER A 23 -0.23 13.23 -6.45
N GLN A 24 0.18 14.23 -5.67
CA GLN A 24 -0.08 15.64 -5.95
C GLN A 24 0.73 16.12 -7.16
N GLU A 25 2.01 15.79 -7.22
CA GLU A 25 2.88 16.14 -8.36
C GLU A 25 2.41 15.48 -9.65
N ILE A 26 2.01 14.20 -9.61
CA ILE A 26 1.45 13.49 -10.78
C ILE A 26 0.13 14.15 -11.22
N SER A 27 -0.74 14.49 -10.28
CA SER A 27 -2.01 15.16 -10.60
C SER A 27 -1.79 16.56 -11.19
N ALA A 28 -0.80 17.29 -10.70
CA ALA A 28 -0.39 18.60 -11.22
C ALA A 28 0.25 18.49 -12.60
N ALA A 29 1.05 17.44 -12.85
CA ALA A 29 1.64 17.15 -14.14
C ALA A 29 0.57 16.83 -15.21
N ILE A 30 -0.41 15.99 -14.88
CA ILE A 30 -1.57 15.71 -15.75
C ILE A 30 -2.35 16.99 -16.05
N LYS A 31 -2.57 17.83 -15.03
CA LYS A 31 -3.26 19.11 -15.22
C LYS A 31 -2.49 20.03 -16.16
N SER A 32 -1.18 20.15 -15.97
CA SER A 32 -0.30 20.96 -16.82
C SER A 32 -0.28 20.45 -18.26
N TYR A 33 -0.28 19.13 -18.46
CA TYR A 33 -0.40 18.52 -19.78
C TYR A 33 -1.73 18.88 -20.47
N ILE A 34 -2.85 18.79 -19.75
CA ILE A 34 -4.17 19.16 -20.29
C ILE A 34 -4.23 20.67 -20.61
N ASP A 35 -3.63 21.52 -19.77
CA ASP A 35 -3.60 22.97 -19.99
C ASP A 35 -2.72 23.36 -21.19
N GLN A 36 -1.65 22.60 -21.47
CA GLN A 36 -0.79 22.77 -22.65
C GLN A 36 -1.44 22.27 -23.95
N HIS A 37 -2.39 21.34 -23.87
CA HIS A 37 -3.12 20.78 -25.00
C HIS A 37 -4.61 21.19 -24.98
N PRO A 38 -4.94 22.45 -25.31
CA PRO A 38 -6.33 22.95 -25.31
C PRO A 38 -7.26 22.21 -26.29
N GLU A 39 -6.69 21.53 -27.28
CA GLU A 39 -7.36 20.63 -28.22
C GLU A 39 -8.01 19.40 -27.55
N LEU A 40 -7.58 19.06 -26.34
CA LEU A 40 -8.12 17.97 -25.54
C LEU A 40 -9.32 18.39 -24.69
N GLY A 41 -9.80 19.63 -24.82
CA GLY A 41 -10.93 20.15 -24.05
C GLY A 41 -10.46 21.27 -23.15
N GLY A 42 -10.64 22.49 -23.66
CA GLY A 42 -10.20 23.74 -23.06
C GLY A 42 -10.61 23.98 -21.60
N GLN A 43 -10.09 25.06 -21.04
CA GLN A 43 -10.28 25.42 -19.64
C GLN A 43 -11.77 25.45 -19.26
N GLY A 44 -12.18 24.54 -18.37
CA GLY A 44 -13.53 24.49 -17.79
C GLY A 44 -14.27 23.17 -17.94
N ASN A 45 -13.87 22.28 -18.86
CA ASN A 45 -14.55 20.99 -19.02
C ASN A 45 -14.07 19.95 -18.01
N SER A 46 -15.02 19.26 -17.36
CA SER A 46 -14.75 18.13 -16.45
C SER A 46 -14.24 16.87 -17.18
N SER A 47 -14.33 16.85 -18.52
CA SER A 47 -13.87 15.77 -19.40
C SER A 47 -12.83 16.24 -20.40
N VAL A 48 -11.93 15.31 -20.75
CA VAL A 48 -10.79 15.48 -21.65
C VAL A 48 -10.99 14.55 -22.84
N LYS A 49 -10.78 15.03 -24.06
CA LYS A 49 -10.76 14.23 -25.28
C LYS A 49 -9.56 13.28 -25.24
N LEU A 50 -9.79 12.04 -25.67
CA LEU A 50 -8.76 11.03 -25.72
C LEU A 50 -7.81 11.28 -26.90
N ASP A 51 -6.59 11.67 -26.55
CA ASP A 51 -5.44 11.72 -27.45
C ASP A 51 -4.88 10.30 -27.70
N PRO A 52 -4.20 9.99 -28.82
CA PRO A 52 -3.47 8.74 -29.01
C PRO A 52 -2.59 8.35 -27.82
N PHE A 53 -1.99 9.32 -27.14
CA PHE A 53 -1.22 9.07 -25.91
C PHE A 53 -2.12 8.61 -24.75
N LEU A 54 -3.19 9.35 -24.44
CA LEU A 54 -4.12 8.97 -23.35
C LEU A 54 -4.82 7.64 -23.64
N ALA A 55 -5.18 7.39 -24.89
CA ALA A 55 -5.87 6.18 -25.33
C ALA A 55 -4.96 4.95 -25.30
N ASN A 56 -3.74 5.04 -25.82
CA ASN A 56 -2.86 3.88 -25.95
C ASN A 56 -1.95 3.66 -24.73
N ASP A 57 -1.36 4.72 -24.19
CA ASP A 57 -0.39 4.59 -23.10
C ASP A 57 -1.05 4.50 -21.73
N ILE A 58 -2.20 5.16 -21.53
CA ILE A 58 -2.89 5.17 -20.22
C ILE A 58 -4.05 4.17 -20.17
N LEU A 59 -4.95 4.15 -21.16
CA LEU A 59 -6.13 3.27 -21.15
C LEU A 59 -5.90 1.93 -21.87
N GLY A 60 -5.00 1.89 -22.86
CA GLY A 60 -4.73 0.70 -23.65
C GLY A 60 -4.03 -0.42 -22.86
N ASN A 61 -3.41 -0.08 -21.73
CA ASN A 61 -2.79 -1.07 -20.85
C ASN A 61 -3.82 -1.60 -19.85
N LYS A 62 -4.32 -2.83 -20.09
CA LYS A 62 -5.35 -3.51 -19.29
C LYS A 62 -6.64 -2.70 -19.12
N PRO A 63 -7.39 -2.44 -20.20
CA PRO A 63 -8.62 -1.65 -20.11
C PRO A 63 -9.63 -2.32 -19.17
N SER A 64 -10.15 -1.55 -18.23
CA SER A 64 -11.34 -1.89 -17.46
C SER A 64 -12.59 -1.61 -18.29
N ASP A 65 -13.74 -2.17 -17.91
CA ASP A 65 -15.01 -1.96 -18.64
C ASP A 65 -15.38 -0.46 -18.77
N GLU A 66 -15.01 0.33 -17.75
CA GLU A 66 -15.13 1.79 -17.77
C GLU A 66 -14.21 2.42 -18.83
N ASP A 67 -12.98 1.93 -18.98
CA ASP A 67 -12.02 2.46 -19.97
C ASP A 67 -12.42 2.14 -21.39
N VAL A 68 -13.00 0.95 -21.63
CA VAL A 68 -13.56 0.60 -22.95
C VAL A 68 -14.67 1.57 -23.32
N SER A 69 -15.50 1.95 -22.35
CA SER A 69 -16.57 2.93 -22.55
C SER A 69 -16.01 4.33 -22.84
N PHE A 70 -14.94 4.75 -22.15
CA PHE A 70 -14.27 6.03 -22.42
C PHE A 70 -13.57 6.03 -23.77
N LEU A 71 -12.90 4.94 -24.15
CA LEU A 71 -12.27 4.75 -25.46
C LEU A 71 -13.30 4.83 -26.58
N ALA A 72 -14.46 4.19 -26.42
CA ALA A 72 -15.57 4.26 -27.37
C ALA A 72 -16.19 5.67 -27.44
N ALA A 73 -16.30 6.37 -26.30
CA ALA A 73 -16.84 7.73 -26.23
C ALA A 73 -15.84 8.81 -26.70
N GLY A 74 -14.54 8.48 -26.81
CA GLY A 74 -13.48 9.42 -27.15
C GLY A 74 -13.26 10.54 -26.11
N ARG A 75 -13.83 10.40 -24.90
CA ARG A 75 -13.66 11.33 -23.78
C ARG A 75 -13.55 10.61 -22.43
N ILE A 76 -12.71 11.13 -21.55
CA ILE A 76 -12.51 10.65 -20.18
C ILE A 76 -12.61 11.80 -19.16
N PRO A 77 -13.28 11.62 -18.00
CA PRO A 77 -13.28 12.61 -16.93
C PRO A 77 -11.87 12.83 -16.35
N ARG A 78 -11.52 14.08 -16.01
CA ARG A 78 -10.20 14.43 -15.43
C ARG A 78 -9.90 13.65 -14.14
N SER A 79 -10.90 13.52 -13.28
CA SER A 79 -10.80 12.79 -12.01
C SER A 79 -10.55 11.30 -12.23
N THR A 80 -11.23 10.70 -13.21
CA THR A 80 -11.04 9.29 -13.57
C THR A 80 -9.66 9.06 -14.16
N LEU A 81 -9.20 9.95 -15.05
CA LEU A 81 -7.84 9.89 -15.61
C LEU A 81 -6.76 9.96 -14.51
N GLN A 82 -6.88 10.91 -13.59
CA GLN A 82 -5.93 11.05 -12.47
C GLN A 82 -5.90 9.80 -11.59
N LYS A 83 -7.08 9.28 -11.20
CA LYS A 83 -7.17 8.04 -10.42
C LYS A 83 -6.55 6.87 -11.16
N ARG A 84 -6.90 6.70 -12.45
CA ARG A 84 -6.40 5.62 -13.29
C ARG A 84 -4.88 5.62 -13.38
N VAL A 85 -4.26 6.77 -13.62
CA VAL A 85 -2.80 6.89 -13.71
C VAL A 85 -2.13 6.51 -12.38
N ILE A 86 -2.71 6.92 -11.25
CA ILE A 86 -2.17 6.64 -9.90
C ILE A 86 -2.39 5.17 -9.49
N GLU A 87 -3.53 4.58 -9.86
CA GLU A 87 -3.92 3.21 -9.51
C GLU A 87 -3.24 2.17 -10.42
N ASP A 88 -2.99 2.50 -11.68
CA ASP A 88 -2.31 1.59 -12.60
C ASP A 88 -0.85 1.42 -12.20
N THR A 89 -0.55 0.26 -11.62
CA THR A 89 0.78 -0.14 -11.15
C THR A 89 1.81 -0.21 -12.29
N HIS A 90 1.38 -0.34 -13.56
CA HIS A 90 2.26 -0.33 -14.72
C HIS A 90 2.68 1.08 -15.15
N LEU A 91 1.90 2.08 -14.77
CA LEU A 91 2.15 3.49 -15.07
C LEU A 91 2.81 4.18 -13.88
N CYS A 92 2.30 3.93 -12.67
CA CYS A 92 2.81 4.45 -11.42
C CYS A 92 3.09 3.28 -10.48
N GLN A 93 4.35 2.85 -10.41
CA GLN A 93 4.75 1.84 -9.44
C GLN A 93 4.70 2.46 -8.03
N PRO A 94 3.92 1.90 -7.08
CA PRO A 94 3.85 2.44 -5.74
C PRO A 94 5.15 2.14 -4.98
N PHE A 95 5.65 3.15 -4.31
CA PHE A 95 6.76 3.08 -3.37
C PHE A 95 6.34 3.67 -2.03
N HIS A 96 6.86 3.09 -0.96
CA HIS A 96 6.61 3.55 0.39
C HIS A 96 7.89 3.91 1.11
N ILE A 97 7.79 4.92 1.94
CA ILE A 97 8.82 5.32 2.90
C ILE A 97 8.17 5.15 4.27
N ILE A 98 8.81 4.35 5.13
CA ILE A 98 8.40 4.21 6.52
C ILE A 98 9.47 4.92 7.34
N SER A 99 9.10 6.02 7.96
CA SER A 99 9.96 6.78 8.88
C SER A 99 9.41 6.67 10.29
N HIS A 100 10.28 6.42 11.26
CA HIS A 100 9.95 6.52 12.67
C HIS A 100 10.38 7.90 13.17
N GLY A 101 9.45 8.85 13.25
CA GLY A 101 9.74 10.26 13.56
C GLY A 101 9.95 11.12 12.31
N ALA A 102 10.96 11.99 12.32
CA ALA A 102 11.22 12.89 11.20
C ALA A 102 11.67 12.13 9.94
N PRO A 103 11.12 12.45 8.75
CA PRO A 103 11.55 11.82 7.51
C PRO A 103 12.99 12.23 7.21
N SER A 104 13.93 11.27 7.20
CA SER A 104 15.29 11.54 6.75
C SER A 104 15.36 11.52 5.22
N PRO A 105 16.06 12.47 4.59
CA PRO A 105 16.16 12.55 3.13
C PRO A 105 16.91 11.36 2.50
N ASP A 106 17.69 10.62 3.30
CA ASP A 106 18.44 9.43 2.85
C ASP A 106 17.63 8.12 2.85
N GLN A 107 16.35 8.16 3.25
CA GLN A 107 15.52 6.95 3.22
C GLN A 107 15.18 6.54 1.79
N LYS A 108 15.83 5.46 1.33
CA LYS A 108 15.53 4.84 0.05
C LYS A 108 14.09 4.31 0.04
N PRO A 109 13.22 4.78 -0.89
CA PRO A 109 11.86 4.27 -1.00
C PRO A 109 11.87 2.77 -1.30
N LYS A 110 11.06 2.01 -0.56
CA LYS A 110 10.89 0.57 -0.81
C LYS A 110 9.78 0.36 -1.82
N SER A 111 10.01 -0.54 -2.78
CA SER A 111 9.03 -0.88 -3.80
C SER A 111 7.82 -1.59 -3.20
N GLY A 112 6.64 -1.25 -3.69
CA GLY A 112 5.38 -1.88 -3.33
C GLY A 112 4.51 -1.05 -2.40
N LEU A 113 3.33 -1.60 -2.11
CA LEU A 113 2.40 -1.02 -1.16
C LEU A 113 3.01 -1.03 0.25
N PRO A 114 2.61 -0.07 1.11
CA PRO A 114 3.09 -0.07 2.48
C PRO A 114 2.68 -1.38 3.17
N PRO A 115 3.62 -2.14 3.73
CA PRO A 115 3.32 -3.38 4.41
C PRO A 115 2.40 -3.11 5.59
N ARG A 116 1.61 -4.12 5.96
CA ARG A 116 0.76 -4.10 7.15
C ARG A 116 1.24 -5.17 8.11
N ILE A 117 1.17 -4.85 9.41
CA ILE A 117 1.42 -5.82 10.47
C ILE A 117 0.27 -6.81 10.46
N LEU A 118 0.58 -8.09 10.31
CA LEU A 118 -0.41 -9.14 10.26
C LEU A 118 -0.51 -9.81 11.63
N ILE A 119 -1.67 -9.68 12.27
CA ILE A 119 -1.99 -10.36 13.53
C ILE A 119 -2.92 -11.53 13.20
N THR A 120 -2.39 -12.75 13.23
CA THR A 120 -3.16 -13.97 12.99
C THR A 120 -3.47 -14.66 14.31
N ILE A 121 -4.75 -14.93 14.56
CA ILE A 121 -5.21 -15.68 15.73
C ILE A 121 -5.61 -17.07 15.27
N GLU A 122 -4.96 -18.10 15.79
CA GLU A 122 -5.23 -19.49 15.42
C GLU A 122 -5.19 -20.44 16.61
N LYS A 123 -5.84 -21.60 16.49
CA LYS A 123 -5.83 -22.63 17.53
C LYS A 123 -4.58 -23.49 17.38
N ARG A 124 -3.77 -23.60 18.44
CA ARG A 124 -2.55 -24.42 18.45
C ARG A 124 -2.87 -25.89 18.76
N THR A 125 -3.69 -26.14 19.78
CA THR A 125 -4.10 -27.50 20.18
C THR A 125 -5.38 -27.42 21.01
N GLY A 126 -6.43 -28.15 20.60
CA GLY A 126 -7.72 -28.16 21.30
C GLY A 126 -8.33 -26.76 21.46
N THR A 127 -8.53 -26.32 22.70
CA THR A 127 -9.06 -24.99 23.06
C THR A 127 -7.98 -23.91 23.16
N LYS A 128 -6.68 -24.25 23.04
CA LYS A 128 -5.58 -23.28 23.17
C LYS A 128 -5.45 -22.43 21.91
N VAL A 129 -5.62 -21.12 22.09
CA VAL A 129 -5.44 -20.10 21.06
C VAL A 129 -4.04 -19.49 21.16
N VAL A 130 -3.46 -19.15 20.02
CA VAL A 130 -2.22 -18.38 19.90
C VAL A 130 -2.42 -17.20 18.96
N THR A 131 -1.72 -16.12 19.24
CA THR A 131 -1.66 -14.93 18.39
C THR A 131 -0.27 -14.84 17.77
N LYS A 132 -0.20 -14.84 16.44
CA LYS A 132 1.01 -14.68 15.64
C LYS A 132 1.06 -13.28 15.06
N ILE A 133 2.23 -12.65 15.08
CA ILE A 133 2.44 -11.29 14.62
C ILE A 133 3.58 -11.30 13.61
N SER A 134 3.26 -10.99 12.36
CA SER A 134 4.20 -11.02 11.24
C SER A 134 4.32 -9.62 10.61
N ASN A 135 5.31 -9.43 9.72
CA ASN A 135 5.63 -8.15 9.06
C ASN A 135 6.01 -7.01 10.03
N LEU A 136 6.79 -7.33 11.07
CA LEU A 136 7.29 -6.35 12.03
C LEU A 136 8.53 -5.58 11.52
N GLU A 137 9.36 -6.24 10.73
CA GLU A 137 10.63 -5.70 10.21
C GLU A 137 10.49 -4.37 9.43
N PRO A 138 9.48 -4.18 8.55
CA PRO A 138 9.34 -2.91 7.83
C PRO A 138 9.01 -1.72 8.72
N PHE A 139 8.48 -1.97 9.92
CA PHE A 139 8.14 -0.96 10.92
C PHE A 139 9.28 -0.71 11.92
N PHE A 140 10.48 -1.24 11.66
CA PHE A 140 11.63 -1.13 12.56
C PHE A 140 11.36 -1.73 13.95
N ILE A 141 10.45 -2.70 14.05
CA ILE A 141 10.18 -3.42 15.29
C ILE A 141 11.00 -4.70 15.29
N ASP A 142 11.90 -4.82 16.26
CA ASP A 142 12.65 -6.05 16.51
C ASP A 142 11.74 -7.09 17.21
N PRO A 143 11.50 -8.26 16.58
CA PRO A 143 10.75 -9.35 17.18
C PRO A 143 11.35 -9.86 18.50
N GLN A 144 12.67 -9.84 18.65
CA GLN A 144 13.38 -10.28 19.87
C GLN A 144 13.14 -9.35 21.05
N VAL A 145 12.93 -8.05 20.79
CA VAL A 145 12.58 -7.07 21.82
C VAL A 145 11.07 -7.08 22.09
N LEU A 146 10.27 -7.29 21.05
CA LEU A 146 8.81 -7.32 21.16
C LEU A 146 8.31 -8.53 21.96
N ALA A 147 8.93 -9.70 21.82
CA ALA A 147 8.53 -10.92 22.53
C ALA A 147 8.56 -10.77 24.07
N PRO A 148 9.65 -10.33 24.73
CA PRO A 148 9.66 -10.14 26.19
C PRO A 148 8.75 -8.99 26.64
N GLU A 149 8.55 -7.95 25.82
CA GLU A 149 7.57 -6.88 26.09
C GLU A 149 6.14 -7.45 26.13
N LEU A 150 5.80 -8.30 25.15
CA LEU A 150 4.54 -9.02 25.09
C LEU A 150 4.37 -10.00 26.24
N GLN A 151 5.42 -10.72 26.62
CA GLN A 151 5.36 -11.66 27.73
C GLN A 151 5.01 -10.97 29.05
N LYS A 152 5.62 -9.82 29.33
CA LYS A 152 5.32 -9.01 30.52
C LYS A 152 3.90 -8.43 30.48
N LYS A 153 3.46 -7.96 29.32
CA LYS A 153 2.15 -7.32 29.14
C LYS A 153 0.97 -8.28 29.14
N CYS A 154 1.13 -9.42 28.49
CA CYS A 154 0.06 -10.39 28.28
C CYS A 154 0.02 -11.46 29.38
N ALA A 155 0.94 -11.41 30.36
CA ALA A 155 1.16 -12.46 31.38
C ALA A 155 1.19 -13.87 30.78
N GLY A 156 1.68 -13.99 29.55
CA GLY A 156 1.60 -15.18 28.72
C GLY A 156 2.92 -15.46 28.02
N SER A 157 3.19 -16.71 27.67
CA SER A 157 4.44 -17.05 26.99
C SER A 157 4.46 -16.46 25.57
N ALA A 158 5.56 -15.77 25.25
CA ALA A 158 5.85 -15.23 23.92
C ALA A 158 7.17 -15.83 23.40
N SER A 159 7.22 -16.15 22.12
CA SER A 159 8.40 -16.71 21.46
C SER A 159 8.53 -16.16 20.05
N VAL A 160 9.76 -15.93 19.60
CA VAL A 160 10.03 -15.54 18.20
C VAL A 160 10.18 -16.81 17.36
N GLY A 161 9.54 -16.85 16.20
CA GLY A 161 9.66 -17.91 15.22
C GLY A 161 9.84 -17.34 13.81
N GLN A 162 10.06 -18.21 12.84
CA GLN A 162 10.06 -17.83 11.43
C GLN A 162 8.62 -17.82 10.89
N VAL A 163 8.27 -16.82 10.08
CA VAL A 163 6.95 -16.74 9.43
C VAL A 163 6.75 -17.96 8.54
N ALA A 164 5.72 -18.74 8.83
CA ALA A 164 5.40 -19.94 8.06
C ALA A 164 5.02 -19.59 6.62
N GLY A 165 5.80 -20.08 5.65
CA GLY A 165 5.57 -19.87 4.22
C GLY A 165 6.11 -18.55 3.65
N ALA A 166 6.82 -17.74 4.44
CA ALA A 166 7.54 -16.57 3.95
C ALA A 166 9.01 -16.89 3.65
N LYS A 167 9.71 -15.91 3.06
CA LYS A 167 11.13 -16.03 2.74
C LYS A 167 11.96 -16.32 4.01
N PRO A 168 13.02 -17.14 3.91
CA PRO A 168 13.95 -17.34 5.01
C PRO A 168 14.51 -16.00 5.48
N GLY A 169 14.34 -15.70 6.76
CA GLY A 169 14.70 -14.42 7.38
C GLY A 169 13.51 -13.60 7.87
N SER A 170 12.28 -13.86 7.42
CA SER A 170 11.09 -13.17 7.95
C SER A 170 10.70 -13.75 9.31
N MET A 171 10.81 -12.95 10.35
CA MET A 171 10.52 -13.36 11.73
C MET A 171 9.10 -12.95 12.17
N GLU A 172 8.46 -13.81 12.96
CA GLU A 172 7.18 -13.56 13.63
C GLU A 172 7.28 -13.74 15.14
N VAL A 173 6.42 -13.03 15.87
CA VAL A 173 6.26 -13.24 17.32
C VAL A 173 4.98 -14.01 17.57
N VAL A 174 5.08 -15.10 18.32
CA VAL A 174 3.95 -15.95 18.72
C VAL A 174 3.72 -15.76 20.21
N VAL A 175 2.49 -15.43 20.59
CA VAL A 175 2.06 -15.25 21.98
C VAL A 175 0.90 -16.19 22.30
N GLN A 176 0.90 -16.75 23.50
CA GLN A 176 -0.21 -17.55 23.99
C GLN A 176 -1.45 -16.70 24.31
N GLY A 177 -2.63 -17.18 23.92
CA GLY A 177 -3.91 -16.51 24.11
C GLY A 177 -4.33 -15.59 22.95
N ASP A 178 -5.55 -15.06 23.04
CA ASP A 178 -6.06 -14.02 22.15
C ASP A 178 -5.64 -12.65 22.70
N GLN A 179 -4.60 -12.08 22.11
CA GLN A 179 -4.01 -10.81 22.55
C GLN A 179 -4.28 -9.66 21.57
N ARG A 180 -5.27 -9.79 20.68
CA ARG A 180 -5.53 -8.79 19.62
C ARG A 180 -5.78 -7.39 20.15
N LYS A 181 -6.46 -7.28 21.29
CA LYS A 181 -6.83 -5.99 21.91
C LYS A 181 -5.59 -5.29 22.47
N ILE A 182 -4.75 -6.03 23.18
CA ILE A 182 -3.52 -5.49 23.80
C ILE A 182 -2.52 -5.11 22.72
N LEU A 183 -2.38 -5.93 21.68
CA LEU A 183 -1.53 -5.64 20.53
C LEU A 183 -1.94 -4.36 19.80
N ALA A 184 -3.21 -4.31 19.35
CA ALA A 184 -3.69 -3.19 18.55
C ALA A 184 -3.80 -1.88 19.34
N LYS A 185 -4.30 -1.92 20.58
CA LYS A 185 -4.59 -0.71 21.35
C LYS A 185 -3.44 -0.22 22.22
N ASP A 186 -2.56 -1.11 22.67
CA ASP A 186 -1.53 -0.74 23.65
C ASP A 186 -0.15 -0.72 23.00
N ILE A 187 0.29 -1.83 22.43
CA ILE A 187 1.67 -1.98 21.94
C ILE A 187 1.88 -1.21 20.64
N LEU A 188 1.00 -1.41 19.66
CA LEU A 188 1.11 -0.75 18.37
C LEU A 188 0.86 0.75 18.48
N ALA A 189 -0.13 1.16 19.29
CA ALA A 189 -0.40 2.57 19.57
C ALA A 189 0.78 3.28 20.24
N ARG A 190 1.44 2.66 21.24
CA ARG A 190 2.64 3.23 21.88
C ARG A 190 3.81 3.39 20.91
N LYS A 191 3.93 2.50 19.93
CA LYS A 191 4.96 2.56 18.88
C LYS A 191 4.56 3.48 17.71
N GLY A 192 3.45 4.23 17.84
CA GLY A 192 2.98 5.17 16.82
C GLY A 192 2.37 4.52 15.58
N ILE A 193 2.03 3.24 15.64
CA ILE A 193 1.43 2.51 14.52
C ILE A 193 -0.08 2.59 14.62
N ASP A 194 -0.68 3.29 13.67
CA ASP A 194 -2.14 3.41 13.55
C ASP A 194 -2.77 2.07 13.15
N ALA A 195 -3.99 1.82 13.62
CA ALA A 195 -4.73 0.57 13.38
C ALA A 195 -4.99 0.32 11.88
N LYS A 196 -4.92 1.35 11.04
CA LYS A 196 -5.03 1.26 9.57
C LYS A 196 -3.90 0.43 8.93
N TRP A 197 -2.76 0.32 9.60
CA TRP A 197 -1.59 -0.45 9.16
C TRP A 197 -1.53 -1.85 9.78
N VAL A 198 -2.59 -2.26 10.47
CA VAL A 198 -2.69 -3.54 11.18
C VAL A 198 -3.83 -4.33 10.57
N ASP A 199 -3.54 -5.56 10.15
CA ASP A 199 -4.53 -6.50 9.67
C ASP A 199 -4.71 -7.62 10.70
N VAL A 200 -5.96 -7.90 11.09
CA VAL A 200 -6.27 -8.88 12.13
C VAL A 200 -7.08 -10.03 11.52
N VAL A 201 -6.45 -11.19 11.40
CA VAL A 201 -7.04 -12.39 10.83
C VAL A 201 -7.37 -13.37 11.95
N ASP A 202 -8.67 -13.59 12.20
CA ASP A 202 -9.15 -14.55 13.19
C ASP A 202 -9.51 -15.88 12.50
N LYS A 203 -8.63 -16.88 12.59
CA LYS A 203 -8.87 -18.24 12.08
C LYS A 203 -9.60 -19.13 13.09
N THR A 204 -9.93 -18.62 14.28
CA THR A 204 -10.60 -19.42 15.32
C THR A 204 -12.11 -19.54 15.10
N LYS A 205 -12.67 -18.64 14.29
CA LYS A 205 -14.09 -18.65 13.89
C LYS A 205 -14.26 -19.35 12.53
N PRO A 206 -15.31 -20.16 12.34
CA PRO A 206 -15.58 -20.74 11.03
C PRO A 206 -15.77 -19.61 10.02
N LYS A 207 -15.12 -19.73 8.84
CA LYS A 207 -15.35 -18.82 7.71
C LYS A 207 -16.85 -18.83 7.43
N LYS A 208 -17.54 -17.70 7.67
CA LYS A 208 -18.88 -17.51 7.11
C LYS A 208 -18.69 -17.55 5.59
N LYS A 209 -19.14 -18.64 4.97
CA LYS A 209 -19.32 -18.73 3.52
C LYS A 209 -20.22 -17.56 3.13
N LYS A 210 -19.71 -16.70 2.26
CA LYS A 210 -20.49 -15.69 1.57
C LYS A 210 -20.69 -16.18 0.15
#